data_AF-A0A6C2CDV3-F1
#
_entry.id   AF-A0A6C2CDV3-F1
#
_cell.length_a   1.000
_cell.length_b   1.000
_cell.length_c   1.000
_cell.angle_alpha   90.00
_cell.angle_beta   90.00
_cell.angle_gamma   90.00
#
_symmetry.space_group_name_H-M   'P 1'
#
loop_
_entity.id
_entity.type
_entity.pdbx_description
1 polymer ?
#
loop_
_entity_poly.entity_id
_entity_poly.type
_entity_poly.pdbx_seq_one_letter_code
_entity_poly.pdbx_strand_id
1 'polypeptide(L)'
;MMDQASSHSSSAGLEGFAARLTHVISHTGLSQAEFARRLGVSAGFTSDAARGLKKPGAEFLHAVRTVFRVSIDWLLTGDGTMRGGSGIDLDLLRTIRLQIAVARAAVIDADPIAKVLLLLIRDGRLNEAVADPDLQAFLSRIAPTDPDADLATELYNGHLWTEDSSAQLRNLLAAAVAHFEARKPLDKMAALARSAGPTIQINVIPSQRIAGRDYYEG
;
A
#
# COMPACT_ATOMS: atom_id res chain seq x y z
N MET A 1 -23.04 -27.44 6.42
CA MET A 1 -22.02 -27.47 7.50
C MET A 1 -21.24 -26.16 7.44
N MET A 2 -21.91 -25.05 7.74
CA MET A 2 -21.42 -23.68 7.53
C MET A 2 -21.89 -22.84 8.73
N ASP A 3 -21.33 -23.07 9.91
CA ASP A 3 -21.74 -22.31 11.10
C ASP A 3 -20.71 -22.29 12.25
N GLN A 4 -19.41 -22.39 11.94
CA GLN A 4 -18.36 -22.32 12.98
C GLN A 4 -17.25 -21.29 12.72
N ALA A 5 -17.11 -20.77 11.49
CA ALA A 5 -16.09 -19.75 11.20
C ALA A 5 -16.53 -18.32 11.60
N SER A 6 -17.83 -18.02 11.58
CA SER A 6 -18.37 -16.67 11.80
C SER A 6 -18.45 -16.26 13.28
N SER A 7 -18.46 -17.23 14.21
CA SER A 7 -18.56 -16.95 15.66
C SER A 7 -17.23 -16.51 16.27
N HIS A 8 -16.10 -17.00 15.74
CA HIS A 8 -14.76 -16.73 16.28
C HIS A 8 -14.22 -15.33 15.94
N SER A 9 -14.66 -14.69 14.84
CA SER A 9 -14.20 -13.32 14.52
C SER A 9 -14.88 -12.24 15.39
N SER A 10 -16.10 -12.51 15.86
CA SER A 10 -16.91 -11.52 16.59
C SER A 10 -16.38 -11.20 17.99
N SER A 11 -15.76 -12.16 18.70
CA SER A 11 -15.15 -11.89 20.01
C SER A 11 -13.74 -11.28 19.89
N ALA A 12 -12.99 -11.70 18.87
CA ALA A 12 -11.62 -11.23 18.63
C ALA A 12 -11.55 -9.71 18.37
N GLY A 13 -12.53 -9.16 17.64
CA GLY A 13 -12.62 -7.71 17.43
C GLY A 13 -12.76 -6.94 18.74
N LEU A 14 -13.65 -7.39 19.62
CA LEU A 14 -13.94 -6.75 20.91
C LEU A 14 -12.77 -6.86 21.91
N GLU A 15 -11.95 -7.92 21.84
CA GLU A 15 -10.77 -8.09 22.69
C GLU A 15 -9.75 -6.94 22.54
N GLY A 16 -9.66 -6.33 21.35
CA GLY A 16 -8.77 -5.20 21.09
C GLY A 16 -9.32 -3.81 21.44
N PHE A 17 -10.59 -3.72 21.87
CA PHE A 17 -11.27 -2.43 22.09
C PHE A 17 -10.54 -1.53 23.09
N ALA A 18 -10.17 -2.07 24.25
CA ALA A 18 -9.55 -1.32 25.33
C ALA A 18 -8.19 -0.72 24.91
N ALA A 19 -7.39 -1.48 24.15
CA ALA A 19 -6.12 -1.03 23.62
C ALA A 19 -6.32 0.10 22.58
N ARG A 20 -7.29 -0.04 21.68
CA ARG A 20 -7.61 1.00 20.70
C ARG A 20 -8.19 2.27 21.33
N LEU A 21 -9.02 2.13 22.36
CA LEU A 21 -9.51 3.28 23.13
C LEU A 21 -8.35 4.01 23.85
N THR A 22 -7.42 3.25 24.44
CA THR A 22 -6.20 3.82 25.04
C THR A 22 -5.38 4.57 23.99
N HIS A 23 -5.22 3.99 22.79
CA HIS A 23 -4.53 4.61 21.68
C HIS A 23 -5.20 5.94 21.24
N VAL A 24 -6.53 5.97 21.15
CA VAL A 24 -7.29 7.21 20.88
C VAL A 24 -6.97 8.28 21.93
N ILE A 25 -7.06 7.94 23.22
CA ILE A 25 -6.80 8.89 24.31
C ILE A 25 -5.40 9.47 24.19
N SER A 26 -4.37 8.63 24.01
CA SER A 26 -2.99 9.06 23.82
C SER A 26 -2.83 9.98 22.61
N HIS A 27 -3.48 9.65 21.48
CA HIS A 27 -3.40 10.44 20.25
C HIS A 27 -4.08 11.83 20.38
N THR A 28 -5.01 12.02 21.33
CA THR A 28 -5.59 13.35 21.59
C THR A 28 -4.65 14.31 22.32
N GLY A 29 -3.60 13.81 22.99
CA GLY A 29 -2.75 14.59 23.90
C GLY A 29 -3.46 15.07 25.17
N LEU A 30 -4.70 14.64 25.42
CA LEU A 30 -5.49 15.03 26.59
C LEU A 30 -5.23 14.08 27.77
N SER A 31 -5.45 14.56 28.99
CA SER A 31 -5.56 13.67 30.15
C SER A 31 -6.84 12.83 30.06
N GLN A 32 -6.87 11.66 30.71
CA GLN A 32 -8.08 10.83 30.75
C GLN A 32 -9.29 11.57 31.33
N ALA A 33 -9.08 12.45 32.31
CA ALA A 33 -10.15 13.26 32.90
C ALA A 33 -10.71 14.28 31.90
N GLU A 34 -9.84 14.94 31.13
CA GLU A 34 -10.25 15.89 30.10
C GLU A 34 -10.95 15.19 28.93
N PHE A 35 -10.43 14.03 28.51
CA PHE A 35 -11.08 13.20 27.50
C PHE A 35 -12.49 12.79 27.94
N ALA A 36 -12.64 12.30 29.17
CA ALA A 36 -13.94 11.92 29.74
C ALA A 36 -14.91 13.11 29.80
N ARG A 37 -14.42 14.27 30.24
CA ARG A 37 -15.21 15.51 30.29
C ARG A 37 -15.75 15.90 28.92
N ARG A 38 -14.93 15.82 27.86
CA ARG A 38 -15.37 16.12 26.49
C ARG A 38 -16.42 15.13 25.95
N LEU A 39 -16.43 13.90 26.44
CA LEU A 39 -17.45 12.90 26.12
C LEU A 39 -18.70 12.99 26.99
N GLY A 40 -18.71 13.84 28.02
CA GLY A 40 -19.82 13.92 28.98
C GLY A 40 -19.93 12.70 29.90
N VAL A 41 -18.83 11.98 30.14
CA VAL A 41 -18.77 10.80 31.02
C VAL A 41 -17.81 11.01 32.19
N SER A 42 -17.87 10.16 33.21
CA SER A 42 -16.95 10.24 34.36
C SER A 42 -15.55 9.73 34.00
N ALA A 43 -14.53 10.33 34.60
CA ALA A 43 -13.14 9.88 34.43
C ALA A 43 -12.95 8.41 34.84
N GLY A 44 -13.64 7.98 35.91
CA GLY A 44 -13.63 6.57 36.35
C GLY A 44 -14.21 5.63 35.30
N PHE A 45 -15.32 6.00 34.65
CA PHE A 45 -15.91 5.19 33.57
C PHE A 45 -14.95 5.05 32.38
N THR A 46 -14.36 6.16 31.92
CA THR A 46 -13.36 6.14 30.83
C THR A 46 -12.16 5.28 31.18
N SER A 47 -11.68 5.36 32.43
CA SER A 47 -10.54 4.58 32.91
C SER A 47 -10.85 3.09 32.97
N ASP A 48 -12.04 2.71 33.46
CA ASP A 48 -12.51 1.32 33.46
C ASP A 48 -12.66 0.78 32.04
N ALA A 49 -13.20 1.58 31.12
CA ALA A 49 -13.33 1.22 29.71
C ALA A 49 -11.97 1.01 29.03
N ALA A 50 -11.00 1.90 29.27
CA ALA A 50 -9.65 1.82 28.71
C ALA A 50 -8.85 0.62 29.25
N ARG A 51 -9.19 0.11 30.44
CA ARG A 51 -8.64 -1.14 31.00
C ARG A 51 -9.42 -2.40 30.60
N GLY A 52 -10.51 -2.26 29.84
CA GLY A 52 -11.39 -3.37 29.46
C GLY A 52 -12.27 -3.90 30.60
N LEU A 53 -12.35 -3.17 31.73
CA LEU A 53 -13.19 -3.55 32.88
C LEU A 53 -14.67 -3.24 32.66
N LYS A 54 -14.97 -2.28 31.77
CA LYS A 54 -16.33 -1.94 31.36
C LYS A 54 -16.46 -1.94 29.84
N LYS A 55 -17.60 -2.42 29.35
CA LYS A 55 -17.97 -2.36 27.93
C LYS A 55 -18.81 -1.10 27.69
N PRO A 56 -18.33 -0.10 26.94
CA PRO A 56 -19.11 1.11 26.70
C PRO A 56 -20.31 0.87 25.79
N GLY A 57 -21.41 1.61 26.05
CA GLY A 57 -22.63 1.57 25.26
C GLY A 57 -22.58 2.45 24.00
N ALA A 58 -23.69 2.45 23.26
CA ALA A 58 -23.82 3.16 21.98
C ALA A 58 -23.63 4.68 22.13
N GLU A 59 -24.04 5.27 23.24
CA GLU A 59 -23.91 6.69 23.54
C GLU A 59 -22.45 7.11 23.67
N PHE A 60 -21.62 6.29 24.34
CA PHE A 60 -20.19 6.54 24.45
C PHE A 60 -19.51 6.43 23.08
N LEU A 61 -19.83 5.38 22.32
CA LEU A 61 -19.30 5.20 20.97
C LEU A 61 -19.69 6.39 20.08
N HIS A 62 -20.95 6.80 20.11
CA HIS A 62 -21.43 7.96 19.37
C HIS A 62 -20.68 9.24 19.75
N ALA A 63 -20.48 9.50 21.04
CA ALA A 63 -19.72 10.65 21.54
C ALA A 63 -18.26 10.61 21.07
N VAL A 64 -17.60 9.45 21.10
CA VAL A 64 -16.23 9.28 20.60
C VAL A 64 -16.14 9.61 19.11
N ARG A 65 -17.11 9.16 18.30
CA ARG A 65 -17.17 9.51 16.87
C ARG A 65 -17.39 10.99 16.64
N THR A 66 -18.32 11.62 17.35
CA THR A 66 -18.70 13.01 17.07
C THR A 66 -17.66 14.00 17.57
N VAL A 67 -17.12 13.78 18.77
CA VAL A 67 -16.17 14.68 19.42
C VAL A 67 -14.76 14.51 18.87
N PHE A 68 -14.30 13.28 18.68
CA PHE A 68 -12.92 12.98 18.30
C PHE A 68 -12.76 12.49 16.85
N ARG A 69 -13.86 12.39 16.09
CA ARG A 69 -13.86 11.93 14.68
C ARG A 69 -13.20 10.56 14.51
N VAL A 70 -13.41 9.69 15.50
CA VAL A 70 -12.92 8.31 15.49
C VAL A 70 -13.94 7.40 14.79
N SER A 71 -13.43 6.51 13.94
CA SER A 71 -14.20 5.44 13.31
C SER A 71 -14.62 4.41 14.35
N ILE A 72 -15.92 4.11 14.37
CA ILE A 72 -16.48 3.10 15.27
C ILE A 72 -16.12 1.70 14.81
N ASP A 73 -16.08 1.48 13.49
CA ASP A 73 -15.65 0.20 12.93
C ASP A 73 -14.21 -0.11 13.37
N TRP A 74 -13.28 0.82 13.19
CA TRP A 74 -11.91 0.64 13.67
C TRP A 74 -11.84 0.47 15.18
N LEU A 75 -12.60 1.26 15.95
CA LEU A 75 -12.57 1.17 17.41
C LEU A 75 -13.08 -0.20 17.90
N LEU A 76 -14.07 -0.79 17.23
CA LEU A 76 -14.69 -2.05 17.63
C LEU A 76 -14.02 -3.29 17.03
N THR A 77 -13.55 -3.24 15.79
CA THR A 77 -13.01 -4.41 15.07
C THR A 77 -11.52 -4.31 14.85
N GLY A 78 -10.98 -3.10 14.74
CA GLY A 78 -9.61 -2.83 14.31
C GLY A 78 -9.47 -2.68 12.80
N ASP A 79 -10.57 -2.80 12.04
CA ASP A 79 -10.55 -2.67 10.58
C ASP A 79 -10.47 -1.21 10.14
N GLY A 80 -9.71 -0.95 9.06
CA GLY A 80 -9.46 0.40 8.57
C GLY A 80 -8.60 1.23 9.54
N THR A 81 -8.74 2.55 9.52
CA THR A 81 -7.98 3.45 10.40
C THR A 81 -8.82 4.10 11.48
N MET A 82 -8.16 4.70 12.48
CA MET A 82 -8.81 5.50 13.52
C MET A 82 -9.75 6.56 12.95
N ARG A 83 -9.53 7.07 11.73
CA ARG A 83 -10.39 8.06 11.07
C ARG A 83 -11.38 7.45 10.06
N GLY A 84 -11.36 6.14 9.86
CA GLY A 84 -12.28 5.40 8.99
C GLY A 84 -11.83 5.22 7.55
N GLY A 85 -10.54 5.48 7.26
CA GLY A 85 -9.96 5.12 5.97
C GLY A 85 -9.77 3.61 5.87
N SER A 86 -10.18 3.01 4.76
CA SER A 86 -9.79 1.65 4.39
C SER A 86 -8.76 1.70 3.28
N GLY A 87 -7.93 0.65 3.17
CA GLY A 87 -7.06 0.51 2.01
C GLY A 87 -7.88 0.44 0.73
N ILE A 88 -7.30 0.90 -0.35
CA ILE A 88 -7.79 0.65 -1.69
C ILE A 88 -7.42 -0.79 -2.06
N ASP A 89 -8.41 -1.61 -2.37
CA ASP A 89 -8.16 -2.93 -2.95
C ASP A 89 -7.57 -2.74 -4.37
N LEU A 90 -6.27 -3.00 -4.50
CA LEU A 90 -5.52 -2.78 -5.73
C LEU A 90 -6.01 -3.70 -6.85
N ASP A 91 -6.37 -4.95 -6.53
CA ASP A 91 -6.81 -5.93 -7.53
C ASP A 91 -8.21 -5.60 -8.03
N LEU A 92 -9.10 -5.18 -7.13
CA LEU A 92 -10.41 -4.64 -7.51
C LEU A 92 -10.26 -3.38 -8.37
N LEU A 93 -9.39 -2.45 -7.99
CA LEU A 93 -9.16 -1.23 -8.77
C LEU A 93 -8.63 -1.55 -10.17
N ARG A 94 -7.63 -2.43 -10.29
CA ARG A 94 -7.12 -2.91 -11.59
C ARG A 94 -8.22 -3.54 -12.43
N THR A 95 -9.07 -4.36 -11.81
CA THR A 95 -10.23 -4.98 -12.49
C THR A 95 -11.19 -3.93 -13.01
N ILE A 96 -11.56 -2.93 -12.21
CA ILE A 96 -12.42 -1.82 -12.63
C ILE A 96 -11.81 -1.05 -13.80
N ARG A 97 -10.50 -0.74 -13.74
CA ARG A 97 -9.80 -0.04 -14.84
C ARG A 97 -9.84 -0.83 -16.13
N LEU A 98 -9.63 -2.14 -16.07
CA LEU A 98 -9.74 -3.03 -17.24
C LEU A 98 -11.17 -3.05 -17.79
N GLN A 99 -12.18 -3.17 -16.92
CA GLN A 99 -13.60 -3.14 -17.31
C GLN A 99 -13.96 -1.83 -18.03
N ILE A 100 -13.48 -0.70 -17.53
CA ILE A 100 -13.66 0.61 -18.18
C ILE A 100 -12.95 0.63 -19.54
N ALA A 101 -11.76 0.04 -19.66
CA ALA A 101 -11.04 -0.05 -20.93
C ALA A 101 -11.78 -0.90 -21.97
N VAL A 102 -12.34 -2.05 -21.57
CA VAL A 102 -13.21 -2.87 -22.41
C VAL A 102 -14.43 -2.08 -22.87
N ALA A 103 -15.13 -1.43 -21.93
CA ALA A 103 -16.34 -0.66 -22.24
C ALA A 103 -16.06 0.48 -23.22
N ARG A 104 -14.97 1.24 -23.00
CA ARG A 104 -14.55 2.31 -23.91
C ARG A 104 -14.23 1.78 -25.31
N ALA A 105 -13.46 0.69 -25.41
CA ALA A 105 -13.14 0.07 -26.70
C ALA A 105 -14.39 -0.42 -27.45
N ALA A 106 -15.36 -0.99 -26.72
CA ALA A 106 -16.60 -1.47 -27.31
C ALA A 106 -17.52 -0.33 -27.80
N VAL A 107 -17.62 0.76 -27.01
CA VAL A 107 -18.61 1.83 -27.24
C VAL A 107 -18.06 2.95 -28.12
N ILE A 108 -16.84 3.42 -27.83
CA ILE A 108 -16.22 4.56 -28.52
C ILE A 108 -15.47 4.09 -29.76
N ASP A 109 -14.61 3.07 -29.60
CA ASP A 109 -13.77 2.58 -30.71
C ASP A 109 -14.52 1.56 -31.59
N ALA A 110 -15.75 1.20 -31.20
CA ALA A 110 -16.61 0.23 -31.86
C ALA A 110 -15.97 -1.17 -32.07
N ASP A 111 -14.96 -1.51 -31.28
CA ASP A 111 -14.14 -2.72 -31.42
C ASP A 111 -15.02 -3.99 -31.26
N PRO A 112 -15.05 -4.89 -32.27
CA PRO A 112 -15.92 -6.06 -32.25
C PRO A 112 -15.51 -7.08 -31.18
N ILE A 113 -14.22 -7.23 -30.89
CA ILE A 113 -13.74 -8.15 -29.85
C ILE A 113 -14.14 -7.62 -28.48
N ALA A 114 -14.01 -6.31 -28.27
CA ALA A 114 -14.47 -5.66 -27.03
C ALA A 114 -15.98 -5.85 -26.80
N LYS A 115 -16.80 -5.78 -27.86
CA LYS A 115 -18.26 -6.02 -27.79
C LYS A 115 -18.58 -7.46 -27.40
N VAL A 116 -17.89 -8.44 -27.99
CA VAL A 116 -18.02 -9.86 -27.61
C VAL A 116 -17.66 -10.06 -26.14
N LEU A 117 -16.52 -9.49 -25.71
CA LEU A 117 -16.09 -9.59 -24.32
C LEU A 117 -17.10 -8.97 -23.35
N LEU A 118 -17.69 -7.82 -23.69
CA LEU A 118 -18.72 -7.18 -22.87
C LEU A 118 -19.96 -8.07 -22.71
N LEU A 119 -20.41 -8.74 -23.78
CA LEU A 119 -21.50 -9.72 -23.71
C LEU A 119 -21.15 -10.90 -22.79
N LEU A 120 -19.94 -11.45 -22.92
CA LEU A 120 -19.48 -12.54 -22.05
C LEU A 120 -19.42 -12.12 -20.57
N ILE A 121 -18.94 -10.91 -20.28
CA ILE A 121 -18.92 -10.37 -18.91
C ILE A 121 -20.34 -10.22 -18.37
N ARG A 122 -21.24 -9.62 -19.16
CA ARG A 122 -22.64 -9.41 -18.77
C ARG A 122 -23.36 -10.72 -18.46
N ASP A 123 -23.07 -11.76 -19.24
CA ASP A 123 -23.72 -13.07 -19.12
C ASP A 123 -23.03 -13.99 -18.10
N GLY A 124 -21.93 -13.54 -17.47
CA GLY A 124 -21.16 -14.34 -16.51
C GLY A 124 -20.37 -15.49 -17.14
N ARG A 125 -20.06 -15.40 -18.44
CA ARG A 125 -19.43 -16.43 -19.28
C ARG A 125 -17.97 -16.11 -19.63
N LEU A 126 -17.29 -15.37 -18.75
CA LEU A 126 -15.88 -14.96 -18.92
C LEU A 126 -14.91 -16.14 -19.08
N ASN A 127 -15.26 -17.32 -18.56
CA ASN A 127 -14.49 -18.55 -18.76
C ASN A 127 -14.32 -18.92 -20.23
N GLU A 128 -15.27 -18.59 -21.10
CA GLU A 128 -15.19 -18.85 -22.54
C GLU A 128 -14.12 -17.97 -23.21
N ALA A 129 -13.85 -16.78 -22.67
CA ALA A 129 -12.81 -15.87 -23.16
C ALA A 129 -11.39 -16.37 -22.87
N VAL A 130 -11.21 -17.32 -21.94
CA VAL A 130 -9.88 -17.86 -21.60
C VAL A 130 -9.35 -18.77 -22.71
N ALA A 131 -10.23 -19.47 -23.41
CA ALA A 131 -9.87 -20.39 -24.49
C ALA A 131 -9.69 -19.71 -25.86
N ASP A 132 -10.01 -18.42 -25.96
CA ASP A 132 -9.98 -17.66 -27.21
C ASP A 132 -8.70 -16.79 -27.29
N PRO A 133 -7.76 -17.10 -28.21
CA PRO A 133 -6.51 -16.36 -28.37
C PRO A 133 -6.70 -14.89 -28.75
N ASP A 134 -7.76 -14.56 -29.51
CA ASP A 134 -8.03 -13.21 -29.98
C ASP A 134 -8.51 -12.34 -28.81
N LEU A 135 -9.34 -12.90 -27.93
CA LEU A 135 -9.75 -12.25 -26.68
C LEU A 135 -8.56 -12.05 -25.73
N GLN A 136 -7.65 -13.02 -25.63
CA GLN A 136 -6.41 -12.87 -24.83
C GLN A 136 -5.47 -11.79 -25.37
N ALA A 137 -5.29 -11.76 -26.69
CA ALA A 137 -4.48 -10.74 -27.35
C ALA A 137 -5.10 -9.33 -27.18
N PHE A 138 -6.43 -9.24 -27.28
CA PHE A 138 -7.17 -8.02 -27.01
C PHE A 138 -6.97 -7.53 -25.58
N LEU A 139 -7.18 -8.40 -24.58
CA LEU A 139 -6.99 -8.07 -23.17
C LEU A 139 -5.57 -7.59 -22.88
N SER A 140 -4.56 -8.25 -23.46
CA SER A 140 -3.16 -7.84 -23.34
C SER A 140 -2.88 -6.46 -23.94
N ARG A 141 -3.57 -6.10 -25.04
CA ARG A 141 -3.47 -4.79 -25.70
C ARG A 141 -4.14 -3.68 -24.90
N ILE A 142 -5.26 -3.96 -24.22
CA ILE A 142 -6.04 -2.96 -23.48
C ILE A 142 -5.75 -2.93 -21.98
N ALA A 143 -4.96 -3.89 -21.47
CA ALA A 143 -4.49 -3.92 -20.09
C ALA A 143 -3.88 -2.56 -19.74
N PRO A 144 -4.49 -1.78 -18.81
CA PRO A 144 -3.99 -0.47 -18.48
C PRO A 144 -2.65 -0.60 -17.74
N THR A 145 -1.53 -0.59 -18.46
CA THR A 145 -0.20 -0.44 -17.85
C THR A 145 0.00 1.03 -17.52
N ASP A 146 -0.35 1.39 -16.29
CA ASP A 146 -0.05 2.70 -15.73
C ASP A 146 0.71 2.49 -14.43
N PRO A 147 2.05 2.37 -14.51
CA PRO A 147 2.90 2.14 -13.34
C PRO A 147 2.71 3.23 -12.28
N ASP A 148 2.40 4.45 -12.70
CA ASP A 148 2.21 5.58 -11.79
C ASP A 148 0.88 5.47 -11.03
N ALA A 149 -0.20 5.03 -11.69
CA ALA A 149 -1.48 4.78 -11.01
C ALA A 149 -1.42 3.61 -10.01
N ASP A 150 -0.69 2.55 -10.37
CA ASP A 150 -0.47 1.41 -9.47
C ASP A 150 0.39 1.83 -8.28
N LEU A 151 1.50 2.54 -8.53
CA LEU A 151 2.35 3.11 -7.48
C LEU A 151 1.56 4.09 -6.59
N ALA A 152 0.70 4.93 -7.16
CA ALA A 152 -0.11 5.86 -6.38
C ALA A 152 -1.03 5.12 -5.39
N THR A 153 -1.61 4.00 -5.82
CA THR A 153 -2.47 3.15 -4.97
C THR A 153 -1.65 2.46 -3.88
N GLU A 154 -0.48 1.91 -4.22
CA GLU A 154 0.44 1.30 -3.26
C GLU A 154 0.91 2.31 -2.20
N LEU A 155 1.33 3.50 -2.64
CA LEU A 155 1.78 4.57 -1.75
C LEU A 155 0.64 5.06 -0.85
N TYR A 156 -0.57 5.25 -1.41
CA TYR A 156 -1.76 5.61 -0.65
C TYR A 156 -2.02 4.61 0.49
N ASN A 157 -2.04 3.31 0.16
CA ASN A 157 -2.26 2.25 1.13
C ASN A 157 -1.15 2.19 2.18
N GLY A 158 0.11 2.31 1.77
CA GLY A 158 1.26 2.31 2.67
C GLY A 158 1.27 3.46 3.67
N HIS A 159 0.63 4.58 3.34
CA HIS A 159 0.56 5.77 4.19
C HIS A 159 -0.84 6.07 4.72
N LEU A 160 -1.78 5.13 4.55
CA LEU A 160 -3.17 5.26 5.00
C LEU A 160 -3.28 5.59 6.50
N TRP A 161 -2.31 5.10 7.28
CA TRP A 161 -2.26 5.19 8.74
C TRP A 161 -1.63 6.48 9.28
N THR A 162 -1.38 7.47 8.42
CA THR A 162 -0.77 8.73 8.83
C THR A 162 -1.80 9.63 9.54
N GLU A 163 -1.38 10.28 10.62
CA GLU A 163 -2.24 10.99 11.57
C GLU A 163 -3.04 12.17 10.98
N ASP A 164 -2.42 12.90 10.03
CA ASP A 164 -2.99 14.05 9.35
C ASP A 164 -2.67 14.05 7.83
N SER A 165 -3.53 14.71 7.04
CA SER A 165 -3.43 14.74 5.58
C SER A 165 -2.16 15.43 5.07
N SER A 166 -1.64 16.43 5.77
CA SER A 166 -0.41 17.12 5.37
C SER A 166 0.82 16.25 5.61
N ALA A 167 0.89 15.53 6.72
CA ALA A 167 1.91 14.52 6.98
C ALA A 167 1.80 13.37 5.98
N GLN A 168 0.58 12.92 5.66
CA GLN A 168 0.36 11.88 4.66
C GLN A 168 0.95 12.30 3.31
N LEU A 169 0.63 13.51 2.83
CA LEU A 169 1.18 14.05 1.57
C LEU A 169 2.71 14.14 1.57
N ARG A 170 3.31 14.59 2.68
CA ARG A 170 4.78 14.65 2.81
C ARG A 170 5.41 13.25 2.75
N ASN A 171 4.82 12.28 3.45
CA ASN A 171 5.32 10.91 3.47
C ASN A 171 5.16 10.24 2.10
N LEU A 172 4.02 10.46 1.42
CA LEU A 172 3.77 10.00 0.06
C LEU A 172 4.83 10.54 -0.91
N LEU A 173 5.12 11.84 -0.86
CA LEU A 173 6.14 12.46 -1.70
C LEU A 173 7.53 11.87 -1.42
N ALA A 174 7.91 11.73 -0.14
CA ALA A 174 9.18 11.14 0.24
C ALA A 174 9.32 9.69 -0.26
N ALA A 175 8.25 8.89 -0.15
CA ALA A 175 8.22 7.51 -0.62
C ALA A 175 8.27 7.42 -2.16
N ALA A 176 7.57 8.31 -2.87
CA ALA A 176 7.65 8.40 -4.33
C ALA A 176 9.07 8.75 -4.80
N VAL A 177 9.70 9.74 -4.17
CA VAL A 177 11.09 10.10 -4.46
C VAL A 177 12.01 8.91 -4.21
N ALA A 178 11.91 8.24 -3.07
CA ALA A 178 12.72 7.06 -2.76
C ALA A 178 12.51 5.92 -3.76
N HIS A 179 11.27 5.69 -4.20
CA HIS A 179 10.93 4.69 -5.22
C HIS A 179 11.70 4.91 -6.52
N PHE A 180 11.72 6.16 -7.01
CA PHE A 180 12.40 6.51 -8.26
C PHE A 180 13.92 6.64 -8.11
N GLU A 181 14.42 7.16 -6.98
CA GLU A 181 15.86 7.21 -6.69
C GLU A 181 16.49 5.81 -6.70
N ALA A 182 15.83 4.83 -6.08
CA ALA A 182 16.30 3.44 -6.04
C ALA A 182 16.31 2.77 -7.44
N ARG A 183 15.59 3.34 -8.41
CA ARG A 183 15.43 2.81 -9.77
C ARG A 183 16.12 3.67 -10.83
N LYS A 184 16.87 4.71 -10.42
CA LYS A 184 17.65 5.49 -11.37
C LYS A 184 18.59 4.57 -12.14
N PRO A 185 18.63 4.66 -13.48
CA PRO A 185 19.66 4.00 -14.26
C PRO A 185 21.01 4.41 -13.67
N LEU A 186 21.89 3.45 -13.42
CA LEU A 186 23.23 3.73 -12.90
C LEU A 186 23.86 4.79 -13.81
N ASP A 187 24.19 5.95 -13.25
CA ASP A 187 24.96 6.95 -13.97
C ASP A 187 26.37 6.37 -14.16
N LYS A 188 26.54 5.70 -15.31
CA LYS A 188 27.76 4.97 -15.65
C LYS A 188 28.95 5.93 -15.66
N MET A 189 28.76 7.18 -16.06
CA MET A 189 29.82 8.19 -16.09
C MET A 189 30.20 8.66 -14.69
N ALA A 190 29.23 8.93 -13.82
CA ALA A 190 29.53 9.27 -12.43
C ALA A 190 30.07 8.06 -11.63
N ALA A 191 29.67 6.84 -11.97
CA ALA A 191 30.23 5.62 -11.40
C ALA A 191 31.69 5.40 -11.85
N LEU A 192 31.98 5.59 -13.14
CA LEU A 192 33.33 5.51 -13.69
C LEU A 192 34.23 6.65 -13.18
N ALA A 193 33.73 7.88 -13.09
CA ALA A 193 34.48 9.03 -12.55
C ALA A 193 34.80 8.87 -11.05
N ARG A 194 33.89 8.25 -10.27
CA ARG A 194 34.18 7.89 -8.87
C ARG A 194 35.17 6.73 -8.75
N SER A 195 35.23 5.83 -9.74
CA SER A 195 36.26 4.78 -9.81
C SER A 195 37.62 5.31 -10.27
N ALA A 196 37.64 6.41 -11.02
CA ALA A 196 38.83 7.16 -11.38
C ALA A 196 39.25 8.06 -10.20
N GLY A 197 39.83 7.46 -9.16
CA GLY A 197 40.56 8.20 -8.13
C GLY A 197 41.70 9.07 -8.70
N PRO A 198 42.37 9.91 -7.88
CA PRO A 198 43.37 10.86 -8.36
C PRO A 198 44.52 10.09 -9.03
N THR A 199 44.62 10.27 -10.34
CA THR A 199 45.68 9.78 -11.24
C THR A 199 46.27 8.42 -10.84
N ILE A 200 45.66 7.32 -11.30
CA ILE A 200 46.38 6.05 -11.39
C ILE A 200 47.50 6.26 -12.43
N GLN A 201 48.71 6.57 -11.98
CA GLN A 201 49.90 6.49 -12.83
C GLN A 201 50.13 5.01 -13.15
N ILE A 202 49.61 4.57 -14.29
CA ILE A 202 49.96 3.28 -14.86
C ILE A 202 51.38 3.43 -15.40
N ASN A 203 52.37 3.16 -14.56
CA ASN A 203 53.75 2.99 -15.01
C ASN A 203 53.80 1.71 -15.84
N VAL A 204 53.65 1.85 -17.16
CA VAL A 204 53.97 0.81 -18.11
C VAL A 204 55.50 0.74 -18.17
N ILE A 205 56.08 -0.13 -17.34
CA ILE A 205 57.51 -0.46 -17.42
C ILE A 205 57.71 -1.19 -18.75
N PRO A 206 58.56 -0.71 -19.67
CA PRO A 206 58.89 -1.49 -20.85
C PRO A 206 59.60 -2.76 -20.38
N SER A 207 59.09 -3.92 -20.83
CA SER A 207 59.55 -5.25 -20.45
C SER A 207 61.08 -5.32 -20.40
N GLN A 208 61.64 -5.48 -19.19
CA GLN A 208 63.02 -5.96 -19.07
C GLN A 208 63.05 -7.37 -19.64
N ARG A 209 63.71 -7.53 -20.80
CA ARG A 209 64.15 -8.83 -21.29
C ARG A 209 65.12 -9.41 -20.26
N ILE A 210 64.65 -10.31 -19.42
CA ILE A 210 65.53 -11.20 -18.66
C ILE A 210 66.00 -12.27 -19.65
N ALA A 211 67.05 -11.96 -20.40
CA ALA A 211 67.86 -12.96 -21.08
C ALA A 211 68.77 -13.59 -20.02
N GLY A 212 68.27 -14.65 -19.39
CA GLY A 212 69.04 -15.52 -18.53
C GLY A 212 70.09 -16.27 -19.34
N ARG A 213 71.33 -15.78 -19.23
CA ARG A 213 72.58 -16.51 -19.01
C ARG A 213 72.75 -17.85 -19.74
N ASP A 214 73.67 -17.81 -20.68
CA ASP A 214 74.36 -18.93 -21.29
C ASP A 214 74.78 -20.01 -20.26
N TYR A 215 74.53 -21.26 -20.61
CA TYR A 215 75.32 -22.40 -20.15
C TYR A 215 75.77 -23.20 -21.37
N TYR A 216 77.09 -23.41 -21.43
CA TYR A 216 77.84 -24.20 -22.39
C TYR A 216 77.71 -25.70 -22.09
N GLU A 217 77.56 -26.51 -23.14
CA GLU A 217 78.19 -27.83 -23.34
C GLU A 217 78.39 -27.91 -24.88
N GLY A 218 79.56 -28.24 -25.44
CA GLY A 218 80.37 -29.44 -25.22
C GLY A 218 80.40 -30.20 -26.54
#